data_AF-A0A0V0WM77-F1
#
_entry.id   AF-A0A0V0WM77-F1
#
_cell.length_a   1.000
_cell.length_b   1.000
_cell.length_c   1.000
_cell.angle_alpha   90.00
_cell.angle_beta   90.00
_cell.angle_gamma   90.00
#
_symmetry.space_group_name_H-M   'P 1'
#
loop_
_entity.id
_entity.type
_entity.pdbx_description
1 polymer ?
#
loop_
_entity_poly.entity_id
_entity_poly.type
_entity_poly.pdbx_seq_one_letter_code
_entity_poly.pdbx_strand_id
1 'polypeptide(L)'
;MIMKIIVFPFFCAFIQLALSEKVLIYLNATDSSCVVERKVFDFSNIFRLQFYLEESCSFLDCIAFCCKEETCKSVLYSNREGTCLLIQNSFDDCHSKQFRLKNQPQLYAVHTCNQSASAIPDVMRTVQEEELLLLPPYDNLSNSSDEETLSASEYSPEASEILNGDVQRNETYSVVQFDVESEESADDSDYETAQCSLAIYQLLEECLINFLVKGEVISGYKVILHYSNVEHMEICAYYCRMNWDEDRCGAVSFLISERNCTLYKFTHDERAKIRLKKNERFIEIITCYDDRSNERLQNASPLRYYFPKTEDVCIVEFYKQRMLSSWQIIDGTTNASSLQDCMEKCRDNEVPNGCTAFNFSKKRMCFLFRKESGTSLYATLSESVFGQILFCFPGDVTDILN
;
A
#
# COMPACT_ATOMS: atom_id res chain seq x y z
N MET A 1 79.10 8.29 15.38
CA MET A 1 78.36 8.06 14.12
C MET A 1 77.05 7.40 14.51
N ILE A 2 76.05 8.19 14.92
CA ILE A 2 74.99 8.82 14.09
C ILE A 2 74.01 7.73 13.60
N MET A 3 72.86 7.51 14.26
CA MET A 3 71.59 8.28 14.23
C MET A 3 70.74 8.01 12.97
N LYS A 4 69.48 7.54 13.18
CA LYS A 4 68.18 8.01 12.61
C LYS A 4 67.14 6.88 12.67
N ILE A 5 65.99 7.03 13.35
CA ILE A 5 64.79 7.89 13.12
C ILE A 5 63.80 7.25 12.12
N ILE A 6 62.57 7.12 12.63
CA ILE A 6 61.22 6.80 12.11
C ILE A 6 60.88 7.43 10.74
N VAL A 7 59.96 6.82 9.97
CA VAL A 7 58.67 7.39 9.44
C VAL A 7 57.85 6.31 8.69
N PHE A 8 56.65 5.97 9.21
CA PHE A 8 55.44 5.52 8.46
C PHE A 8 54.79 6.76 7.80
N PRO A 9 54.05 6.73 6.66
CA PRO A 9 52.77 6.01 6.57
C PRO A 9 52.33 5.58 5.14
N PHE A 10 51.04 5.18 5.03
CA PHE A 10 50.25 4.79 3.86
C PHE A 10 50.21 3.29 3.53
N PHE A 11 49.44 2.55 4.33
CA PHE A 11 48.51 1.57 3.76
C PHE A 11 47.15 1.71 4.47
N CYS A 12 46.25 2.38 3.77
CA CYS A 12 44.82 2.27 3.95
C CYS A 12 44.40 0.99 3.20
N ALA A 13 43.84 -0.02 3.89
CA ALA A 13 42.83 -0.95 3.36
C ALA A 13 42.64 -2.15 4.30
N PHE A 14 41.38 -2.58 4.42
CA PHE A 14 40.86 -3.75 5.11
C PHE A 14 40.62 -3.63 6.62
N ILE A 15 39.68 -2.76 6.98
CA ILE A 15 38.79 -3.03 8.12
C ILE A 15 37.57 -3.75 7.55
N GLN A 16 37.45 -5.06 7.81
CA GLN A 16 36.16 -5.75 7.75
C GLN A 16 35.26 -5.12 8.83
N LEU A 17 34.39 -4.20 8.42
CA LEU A 17 33.28 -3.74 9.26
C LEU A 17 32.24 -4.87 9.33
N ALA A 18 32.38 -5.75 10.31
CA ALA A 18 31.28 -6.62 10.73
C ALA A 18 30.15 -5.73 11.25
N LEU A 19 29.09 -5.57 10.45
CA LEU A 19 27.93 -4.78 10.81
C LEU A 19 26.99 -5.66 11.66
N SER A 20 26.79 -5.28 12.92
CA SER A 20 26.00 -6.06 13.89
C SER A 20 24.53 -6.18 13.48
N GLU A 21 23.91 -7.32 13.84
CA GLU A 21 22.47 -7.59 13.66
C GLU A 21 21.61 -6.88 14.72
N LYS A 22 22.19 -6.65 15.90
CA LYS A 22 21.58 -5.91 17.01
C LYS A 22 22.27 -4.56 17.21
N VAL A 23 21.47 -3.53 17.41
CA VAL A 23 21.91 -2.15 17.57
C VAL A 23 21.31 -1.58 18.84
N LEU A 24 22.12 -0.83 19.57
CA LEU A 24 21.69 -0.05 20.72
C LEU A 24 21.41 1.37 20.25
N ILE A 25 20.19 1.84 20.49
CA ILE A 25 19.71 3.13 20.03
C ILE A 25 19.35 3.97 21.25
N TYR A 26 19.78 5.23 21.27
CA TYR A 26 19.41 6.17 22.31
C TYR A 26 18.19 6.98 21.87
N LEU A 27 17.17 7.05 22.72
CA LEU A 27 15.92 7.74 22.48
C LEU A 27 15.85 9.02 23.32
N ASN A 28 15.99 10.18 22.67
CA ASN A 28 15.93 11.48 23.34
C ASN A 28 14.57 11.72 24.00
N ALA A 29 13.47 11.28 23.36
CA ALA A 29 12.10 11.53 23.81
C ALA A 29 11.75 10.86 25.14
N THR A 30 12.46 9.79 25.49
CA THR A 30 12.21 8.96 26.68
C THR A 30 13.42 8.85 27.60
N ASP A 31 14.56 9.46 27.23
CA ASP A 31 15.84 9.32 27.91
C ASP A 31 16.20 7.85 28.22
N SER A 32 16.05 7.00 27.19
CA SER A 32 16.21 5.56 27.32
C SER A 32 17.10 4.99 26.22
N SER A 33 17.80 3.90 26.54
CA SER A 33 18.56 3.11 25.56
C SER A 33 17.82 1.83 25.22
N CYS A 34 17.66 1.57 23.92
CA CYS A 34 16.83 0.50 23.39
C CYS A 34 17.63 -0.45 22.50
N VAL A 35 17.47 -1.76 22.73
CA VAL A 35 18.08 -2.80 21.90
C VAL A 35 17.13 -3.16 20.77
N VAL A 36 17.57 -2.94 19.54
CA VAL A 36 16.76 -3.15 18.34
C VAL A 36 17.48 -4.09 17.37
N GLU A 37 16.72 -4.97 16.74
CA GLU A 37 17.23 -6.00 15.84
C GLU A 37 16.40 -6.06 14.56
N ARG A 38 17.05 -6.03 13.39
CA ARG A 38 16.31 -6.17 12.12
C ARG A 38 16.01 -7.63 11.84
N LYS A 39 14.74 -7.93 11.56
CA LYS A 39 14.26 -9.29 11.26
C LYS A 39 13.94 -9.45 9.78
N VAL A 40 14.21 -10.63 9.25
CA VAL A 40 13.68 -11.09 7.96
C VAL A 40 12.31 -11.65 8.22
N PHE A 41 11.31 -11.04 7.62
CA PHE A 41 9.94 -11.51 7.74
C PHE A 41 9.26 -11.50 6.40
N ASP A 42 8.55 -12.58 6.12
CA ASP A 42 7.63 -12.67 4.99
C ASP A 42 6.30 -12.05 5.44
N PHE A 43 6.02 -10.87 4.87
CA PHE A 43 4.86 -10.05 5.23
C PHE A 43 3.52 -10.68 4.88
N SER A 44 3.53 -11.79 4.15
CA SER A 44 2.36 -12.58 3.76
C SER A 44 1.45 -13.00 4.93
N ASN A 45 1.88 -12.91 6.20
CA ASN A 45 1.06 -13.24 7.37
C ASN A 45 0.98 -12.15 8.45
N ILE A 46 1.49 -10.93 8.23
CA ILE A 46 1.52 -9.91 9.30
C ILE A 46 0.11 -9.56 9.80
N PHE A 47 -0.90 -9.64 8.93
CA PHE A 47 -2.28 -9.26 9.22
C PHE A 47 -2.95 -10.12 10.28
N ARG A 48 -2.40 -11.32 10.55
CA ARG A 48 -2.86 -12.18 11.64
C ARG A 48 -2.40 -11.69 13.01
N LEU A 49 -1.53 -10.68 13.04
CA LEU A 49 -1.00 -10.10 14.26
C LEU A 49 -1.83 -8.91 14.69
N GLN A 50 -1.89 -8.68 15.99
CA GLN A 50 -2.44 -7.45 16.53
C GLN A 50 -1.44 -6.31 16.30
N PHE A 51 -1.85 -5.26 15.60
CA PHE A 51 -1.04 -4.08 15.34
C PHE A 51 -1.83 -2.77 15.49
N TYR A 52 -1.10 -1.68 15.70
CA TYR A 52 -1.61 -0.32 15.70
C TYR A 52 -0.83 0.51 14.67
N LEU A 53 -1.55 1.22 13.80
CA LEU A 53 -0.95 2.18 12.88
C LEU A 53 -0.81 3.52 13.60
N GLU A 54 0.40 4.06 13.63
CA GLU A 54 0.70 5.36 14.23
C GLU A 54 1.52 6.18 13.23
N GLU A 55 1.17 7.46 13.06
CA GLU A 55 2.01 8.38 12.31
C GLU A 55 3.26 8.72 13.14
N SER A 56 4.46 8.53 12.58
CA SER A 56 5.72 8.76 13.31
C SER A 56 6.70 9.55 12.46
N CYS A 57 7.13 10.72 12.92
CA CYS A 57 8.04 11.57 12.14
C CYS A 57 9.43 10.95 11.88
N SER A 58 9.83 9.91 12.63
CA SER A 58 11.13 9.25 12.48
C SER A 58 11.14 7.80 13.00
N PHE A 59 12.18 7.04 12.62
CA PHE A 59 12.42 5.70 13.15
C PHE A 59 12.59 5.70 14.67
N LEU A 60 13.25 6.73 15.23
CA LEU A 60 13.45 6.84 16.67
C LEU A 60 12.13 7.06 17.40
N ASP A 61 11.24 7.90 16.85
CA ASP A 61 9.91 8.14 17.41
C ASP A 61 9.08 6.86 17.40
N CYS A 62 9.13 6.10 16.29
CA CYS A 62 8.46 4.80 16.16
C CYS A 62 8.90 3.81 17.26
N ILE A 63 10.21 3.69 17.51
CA ILE A 63 10.73 2.86 18.60
C ILE A 63 10.31 3.41 19.97
N ALA A 64 10.33 4.74 20.16
CA ALA A 64 9.90 5.36 21.41
C ALA A 64 8.43 5.11 21.72
N PHE A 65 7.55 5.12 20.71
CA PHE A 65 6.15 4.75 20.87
C PHE A 65 6.02 3.27 21.26
N CYS A 66 6.74 2.37 20.60
CA CYS A 66 6.75 0.96 20.97
C CYS A 66 7.20 0.74 22.42
N CYS A 67 8.27 1.40 22.87
CA CYS A 67 8.76 1.27 24.24
C CYS A 67 7.78 1.80 25.30
N LYS A 68 6.87 2.72 24.95
CA LYS A 68 5.82 3.23 25.86
C LYS A 68 4.62 2.29 25.93
N GLU A 69 4.35 1.55 24.86
CA GLU A 69 3.23 0.65 24.74
C GLU A 69 3.59 -0.73 25.33
N GLU A 70 3.01 -1.10 26.47
CA GLU A 70 3.38 -2.33 27.22
C GLU A 70 3.28 -3.61 26.39
N THR A 71 2.41 -3.60 25.38
CA THR A 71 2.17 -4.77 24.53
C THR A 71 3.06 -4.85 23.30
N CYS A 72 3.76 -3.76 22.94
CA CYS A 72 4.57 -3.71 21.74
C CYS A 72 5.90 -4.44 21.91
N LYS A 73 6.28 -5.23 20.92
CA LYS A 73 7.54 -6.00 20.89
C LYS A 73 8.33 -5.81 19.60
N SER A 74 7.71 -5.31 18.55
CA SER A 74 8.34 -5.06 17.25
C SER A 74 7.69 -3.89 16.55
N VAL A 75 8.41 -3.28 15.61
CA VAL A 75 7.87 -2.24 14.75
C VAL A 75 8.12 -2.57 13.27
N LEU A 76 7.15 -2.25 12.42
CA LEU A 76 7.35 -2.19 10.97
C LEU A 76 7.44 -0.71 10.59
N TYR A 77 8.58 -0.27 10.04
CA TYR A 77 8.81 1.13 9.74
C TYR A 77 9.22 1.36 8.28
N SER A 78 8.61 2.36 7.64
CA SER A 78 8.99 2.84 6.31
C SER A 78 9.76 4.16 6.43
N ASN A 79 11.05 4.13 6.07
CA ASN A 79 11.88 5.35 6.10
C ASN A 79 11.51 6.36 5.01
N ARG A 80 10.91 5.89 3.92
CA ARG A 80 10.52 6.72 2.78
C ARG A 80 9.33 7.60 3.14
N GLU A 81 8.33 7.02 3.78
CA GLU A 81 7.06 7.70 4.08
C GLU A 81 6.98 8.23 5.51
N GLY A 82 7.87 7.80 6.42
CA GLY A 82 7.80 8.20 7.82
C GLY A 82 6.58 7.61 8.53
N THR A 83 6.33 6.31 8.32
CA THR A 83 5.16 5.62 8.87
C THR A 83 5.58 4.39 9.68
N CYS A 84 4.83 4.08 10.73
CA CYS A 84 5.16 3.04 11.72
C CYS A 84 3.95 2.18 12.07
N LEU A 85 4.14 0.86 12.12
CA LEU A 85 3.25 -0.07 12.80
C LEU A 85 3.89 -0.57 14.08
N LEU A 86 3.16 -0.50 15.18
CA LEU A 86 3.49 -1.16 16.43
C LEU A 86 2.90 -2.57 16.43
N ILE A 87 3.73 -3.59 16.64
CA ILE A 87 3.35 -5.00 16.55
C ILE A 87 3.61 -5.68 17.90
N GLN A 88 2.63 -6.46 18.38
CA GLN A 88 2.72 -7.13 19.68
C GLN A 88 3.55 -8.43 19.68
N ASN A 89 3.92 -8.93 18.50
CA ASN A 89 4.75 -10.11 18.32
C ASN A 89 6.24 -9.73 18.34
N SER A 90 7.09 -10.57 18.96
CA SER A 90 8.53 -10.35 19.05
C SER A 90 9.32 -10.89 17.85
N PHE A 91 8.75 -11.84 17.10
CA PHE A 91 9.41 -12.49 15.96
C PHE A 91 10.80 -13.05 16.32
N ASP A 92 10.95 -13.59 17.53
CA ASP A 92 12.21 -14.16 18.01
C ASP A 92 12.67 -15.33 17.13
N ASP A 93 11.72 -16.09 16.59
CA ASP A 93 11.95 -17.23 15.70
C ASP A 93 12.39 -16.83 14.27
N CYS A 94 12.32 -15.54 13.92
CA CYS A 94 12.72 -15.06 12.61
C CYS A 94 14.23 -14.81 12.54
N HIS A 95 14.82 -15.13 11.38
CA HIS A 95 16.23 -14.86 11.11
C HIS A 95 16.53 -13.37 11.18
N SER A 96 17.61 -13.05 11.87
CA SER A 96 18.13 -11.69 11.93
C SER A 96 18.91 -11.37 10.66
N LYS A 97 18.94 -10.09 10.30
CA LYS A 97 19.84 -9.58 9.28
C LYS A 97 20.55 -8.35 9.81
N GLN A 98 21.62 -8.00 9.10
CA GLN A 98 22.33 -6.75 9.31
C GLN A 98 21.34 -5.58 9.43
N PHE A 99 21.51 -4.79 10.49
CA PHE A 99 20.73 -3.59 10.70
C PHE A 99 21.01 -2.57 9.58
N ARG A 100 19.97 -2.21 8.85
CA ARG A 100 19.95 -1.14 7.86
C ARG A 100 18.55 -0.53 7.80
N LEU A 101 18.47 0.79 7.73
CA LEU A 101 17.27 1.45 7.25
C LEU A 101 17.21 1.34 5.73
N LYS A 102 16.03 1.08 5.19
CA LYS A 102 15.77 1.09 3.75
C LYS A 102 14.57 1.98 3.47
N ASN A 103 14.47 2.48 2.25
CA ASN A 103 13.32 3.27 1.76
C ASN A 103 12.08 2.41 1.46
N GLN A 104 11.97 1.26 2.10
CA GLN A 104 10.86 0.31 2.02
C GLN A 104 10.57 -0.16 3.44
N PRO A 105 9.34 -0.58 3.76
CA PRO A 105 8.99 -1.08 5.08
C PRO A 105 9.91 -2.20 5.57
N GLN A 106 10.46 -2.08 6.78
CA GLN A 106 11.36 -3.09 7.39
C GLN A 106 10.91 -3.42 8.82
N LEU A 107 10.99 -4.71 9.19
CA LEU A 107 10.62 -5.20 10.51
C LEU A 107 11.82 -5.12 11.47
N TYR A 108 11.57 -4.54 12.64
CA TYR A 108 12.54 -4.42 13.73
C TYR A 108 11.95 -4.94 15.04
N ALA A 109 12.59 -5.95 15.64
CA ALA A 109 12.28 -6.40 16.98
C ALA A 109 12.85 -5.42 18.02
N VAL A 110 12.03 -5.07 19.01
CA VAL A 110 12.36 -4.17 20.12
C VAL A 110 12.45 -5.01 21.39
N HIS A 111 13.67 -5.13 21.93
CA HIS A 111 13.94 -6.07 23.03
C HIS A 111 13.79 -5.41 24.41
N THR A 112 14.72 -4.50 24.74
CA THR A 112 14.77 -3.87 26.06
C THR A 112 14.94 -2.37 25.90
N CYS A 113 14.05 -1.59 26.49
CA CYS A 113 14.13 -0.13 26.57
C CYS A 113 14.31 0.27 28.04
N ASN A 114 15.54 0.59 28.45
CA ASN A 114 15.83 0.96 29.84
C ASN A 114 16.20 2.44 29.91
N GLN A 115 15.68 3.15 30.93
CA GLN A 115 16.23 4.45 31.33
C GLN A 115 17.73 4.26 31.57
N SER A 116 18.55 5.16 31.04
CA SER A 116 20.00 4.99 30.93
C SER A 116 20.70 4.85 32.29
N ALA A 117 20.67 3.62 32.82
CA ALA A 117 21.49 3.10 33.89
C ALA A 117 22.01 1.73 33.43
N SER A 118 22.98 1.79 32.51
CA SER A 118 24.06 0.81 32.35
C SER A 118 23.71 -0.67 32.58
N ALA A 119 23.37 -1.37 31.50
CA ALA A 119 23.65 -2.79 31.28
C ALA A 119 23.54 -3.09 29.78
N ILE A 120 24.68 -3.26 29.10
CA ILE A 120 24.76 -3.57 27.66
C ILE A 120 25.57 -4.86 27.51
N PRO A 121 25.09 -5.90 26.80
CA PRO A 121 25.90 -7.07 26.44
C PRO A 121 26.97 -6.73 25.39
N ASP A 122 28.13 -7.40 25.45
CA ASP A 122 29.37 -7.13 24.70
C ASP A 122 29.32 -7.16 23.14
N VAL A 123 28.16 -7.31 22.49
CA VAL A 123 28.04 -7.49 21.01
C VAL A 123 27.21 -6.39 20.31
N MET A 124 26.96 -5.26 20.98
CA MET A 124 26.05 -4.22 20.48
C MET A 124 26.76 -2.94 20.04
N ARG A 125 26.37 -2.39 18.87
CA ARG A 125 26.85 -1.08 18.39
C ARG A 125 25.86 0.02 18.78
N THR A 126 26.36 1.15 19.27
CA THR A 126 25.56 2.37 19.50
C THR A 126 25.31 3.10 18.19
N VAL A 127 24.06 3.49 17.92
CA VAL A 127 23.70 4.29 16.73
C VAL A 127 22.91 5.53 17.17
N GLN A 128 23.36 6.69 16.72
CA GLN A 128 22.70 7.99 16.93
C GLN A 128 21.91 8.42 15.70
N GLU A 129 20.96 9.34 15.87
CA GLU A 129 20.06 9.85 14.82
C GLU A 129 20.80 10.30 13.56
N GLU A 130 21.90 11.05 13.71
CA GLU A 130 22.75 11.49 12.59
C GLU A 130 23.39 10.31 11.84
N GLU A 131 23.72 9.21 12.52
CA GLU A 131 24.36 8.02 11.92
C GLU A 131 23.33 7.13 11.17
N LEU A 132 22.05 7.16 11.58
CA LEU A 132 20.93 6.53 10.85
C LEU A 132 20.66 7.23 9.51
N LEU A 133 20.84 8.54 9.45
CA LEU A 133 20.65 9.36 8.24
C LEU A 133 21.85 9.28 7.26
N LEU A 134 23.00 8.77 7.70
CA LEU A 134 24.24 8.70 6.93
C LEU A 134 24.49 7.36 6.21
N LEU A 135 23.56 6.40 6.28
CA LEU A 135 23.64 5.19 5.45
C LEU A 135 23.26 5.57 4.00
N PRO A 136 24.18 5.46 3.02
CA PRO A 136 23.90 5.96 1.68
C PRO A 136 22.82 5.09 1.00
N PRO A 137 21.79 5.69 0.38
CA PRO A 137 20.83 4.96 -0.44
C PRO A 137 21.49 4.71 -1.80
N TYR A 138 22.15 3.57 -1.97
CA TYR A 138 22.54 3.09 -3.30
C TYR A 138 21.64 1.92 -3.67
N ASP A 139 20.58 2.22 -4.43
CA ASP A 139 20.05 1.28 -5.41
C ASP A 139 19.88 2.07 -6.71
N ASN A 140 20.94 2.01 -7.54
CA ASN A 140 20.90 2.14 -8.99
C ASN A 140 22.31 1.88 -9.55
N LEU A 141 22.60 0.63 -9.88
CA LEU A 141 23.13 0.22 -11.19
C LEU A 141 23.30 -1.31 -11.26
N SER A 142 22.60 -1.90 -12.23
CA SER A 142 22.97 -3.05 -13.08
C SER A 142 23.59 -4.32 -12.46
N ASN A 143 22.89 -5.44 -12.71
CA ASN A 143 23.40 -6.79 -13.01
C ASN A 143 24.88 -7.08 -12.69
N SER A 144 25.12 -7.90 -11.68
CA SER A 144 25.93 -9.11 -11.88
C SER A 144 25.56 -10.16 -10.84
N SER A 145 25.38 -11.37 -11.36
CA SER A 145 25.33 -12.68 -10.69
C SER A 145 26.15 -12.77 -9.40
N ASP A 146 25.58 -13.42 -8.40
CA ASP A 146 26.30 -14.45 -7.65
C ASP A 146 25.32 -15.62 -7.38
N GLU A 147 25.61 -16.74 -8.04
CA GLU A 147 25.11 -18.06 -7.68
C GLU A 147 25.68 -18.44 -6.30
N GLU A 148 24.85 -18.98 -5.41
CA GLU A 148 25.33 -20.04 -4.51
C GLU A 148 24.36 -21.22 -4.57
N THR A 149 24.71 -22.14 -5.46
CA THR A 149 24.27 -23.53 -5.50
C THR A 149 24.53 -24.26 -4.19
N LEU A 150 23.53 -25.00 -3.71
CA LEU A 150 23.73 -26.20 -2.89
C LEU A 150 23.00 -27.36 -3.57
N SER A 151 23.78 -28.28 -4.12
CA SER A 151 23.31 -29.55 -4.68
C SER A 151 24.08 -30.70 -4.05
N ALA A 152 23.34 -31.69 -3.52
CA ALA A 152 23.61 -33.13 -3.57
C ALA A 152 22.39 -33.85 -2.93
N SER A 153 21.52 -34.44 -3.75
CA SER A 153 21.36 -35.91 -3.96
C SER A 153 20.62 -36.59 -2.80
N GLU A 154 19.69 -37.53 -2.95
CA GLU A 154 19.01 -38.24 -4.05
C GLU A 154 18.17 -39.27 -3.28
N TYR A 155 16.85 -39.34 -3.47
CA TYR A 155 16.04 -40.58 -3.37
C TYR A 155 14.57 -40.26 -3.67
N SER A 156 14.13 -40.67 -4.86
CA SER A 156 12.72 -40.86 -5.21
C SER A 156 12.31 -42.28 -4.81
N PRO A 157 11.04 -42.50 -4.44
CA PRO A 157 10.24 -43.37 -5.32
C PRO A 157 8.86 -42.80 -5.69
N GLU A 158 8.41 -43.31 -6.83
CA GLU A 158 7.32 -42.90 -7.71
C GLU A 158 5.89 -42.97 -7.16
N ALA A 159 5.05 -42.19 -7.86
CA ALA A 159 3.65 -42.42 -8.21
C ALA A 159 2.54 -42.13 -7.17
N SER A 160 1.86 -41.00 -7.37
CA SER A 160 0.48 -41.01 -7.90
C SER A 160 0.03 -39.60 -8.27
N GLU A 161 -0.22 -39.38 -9.56
CA GLU A 161 -0.87 -38.21 -10.12
C GLU A 161 -2.28 -38.04 -9.51
N ILE A 162 -2.55 -36.86 -8.94
CA ILE A 162 -3.90 -36.32 -8.82
C ILE A 162 -3.85 -34.92 -9.41
N LEU A 163 -4.44 -34.81 -10.60
CA LEU A 163 -4.82 -33.56 -11.26
C LEU A 163 -5.57 -32.66 -10.28
N ASN A 164 -4.96 -31.55 -9.86
CA ASN A 164 -5.70 -30.40 -9.39
C ASN A 164 -5.47 -29.27 -10.39
N GLY A 165 -6.54 -28.95 -11.11
CA GLY A 165 -6.56 -27.90 -12.12
C GLY A 165 -6.19 -26.55 -11.52
N ASP A 166 -5.40 -25.80 -12.29
CA ASP A 166 -5.12 -24.40 -12.06
C ASP A 166 -6.43 -23.62 -11.99
N VAL A 167 -6.85 -23.26 -10.77
CA VAL A 167 -7.90 -22.26 -10.55
C VAL A 167 -7.27 -20.91 -10.91
N GLN A 168 -7.52 -20.44 -12.12
CA GLN A 168 -7.28 -19.06 -12.52
C GLN A 168 -7.97 -18.13 -11.50
N ARG A 169 -7.17 -17.36 -10.77
CA ARG A 169 -7.59 -16.34 -9.81
C ARG A 169 -8.37 -15.27 -10.60
N ASN A 170 -9.68 -15.23 -10.40
CA ASN A 170 -10.56 -14.27 -11.03
C ASN A 170 -10.39 -12.92 -10.30
N GLU A 171 -9.31 -12.19 -10.61
CA GLU A 171 -9.01 -10.85 -10.10
C GLU A 171 -10.05 -9.86 -10.64
N THR A 172 -11.21 -9.86 -10.02
CA THR A 172 -12.31 -8.94 -10.31
C THR A 172 -12.00 -7.67 -9.54
N TYR A 173 -11.39 -6.69 -10.21
CA TYR A 173 -11.56 -5.30 -9.79
C TYR A 173 -13.07 -5.09 -9.69
N SER A 174 -13.56 -4.66 -8.53
CA SER A 174 -14.97 -4.44 -8.24
C SER A 174 -15.50 -3.29 -9.11
N VAL A 175 -15.66 -3.59 -10.39
CA VAL A 175 -16.50 -2.85 -11.31
C VAL A 175 -17.91 -2.99 -10.73
N VAL A 176 -18.33 -1.99 -9.98
CA VAL A 176 -19.74 -1.81 -9.63
C VAL A 176 -20.44 -1.59 -10.97
N GLN A 177 -20.97 -2.68 -11.54
CA GLN A 177 -21.86 -2.62 -12.68
C GLN A 177 -23.03 -1.75 -12.26
N PHE A 178 -23.13 -0.56 -12.84
CA PHE A 178 -24.41 0.09 -12.93
C PHE A 178 -25.19 -0.71 -13.96
N ASP A 179 -26.24 -1.41 -13.52
CA ASP A 179 -27.26 -1.98 -14.39
C ASP A 179 -27.98 -0.82 -15.11
N VAL A 180 -27.32 -0.26 -16.13
CA VAL A 180 -28.00 0.48 -17.17
C VAL A 180 -28.28 -0.57 -18.23
N GLU A 181 -29.55 -0.90 -18.41
CA GLU A 181 -30.04 -1.70 -19.54
C GLU A 181 -29.48 -1.07 -20.83
N SER A 182 -28.35 -1.60 -21.31
CA SER A 182 -27.85 -1.28 -22.64
C SER A 182 -28.71 -2.06 -23.61
N GLU A 183 -29.32 -1.34 -24.54
CA GLU A 183 -29.92 -1.95 -25.72
C GLU A 183 -28.88 -2.88 -26.34
N GLU A 184 -29.21 -4.18 -26.48
CA GLU A 184 -28.39 -5.16 -27.21
C GLU A 184 -28.23 -4.70 -28.66
N SER A 185 -27.27 -3.81 -28.92
CA SER A 185 -26.67 -3.70 -30.24
C SER A 185 -25.63 -4.80 -30.31
N ALA A 186 -25.94 -5.88 -31.02
CA ALA A 186 -24.96 -6.87 -31.45
C ALA A 186 -23.93 -6.18 -32.36
N ASP A 187 -22.91 -5.59 -31.75
CA ASP A 187 -21.75 -5.07 -32.45
C ASP A 187 -20.61 -6.08 -32.31
N ASP A 188 -20.14 -6.55 -33.46
CA ASP A 188 -19.07 -7.55 -33.64
C ASP A 188 -17.71 -6.88 -33.39
N SER A 189 -17.51 -6.28 -32.22
CA SER A 189 -16.25 -5.66 -31.82
C SER A 189 -15.36 -6.65 -31.08
N ASP A 190 -14.11 -6.79 -31.52
CA ASP A 190 -13.07 -7.67 -30.93
C ASP A 190 -12.67 -7.32 -29.48
N TYR A 191 -13.31 -6.32 -28.87
CA TYR A 191 -13.07 -5.87 -27.51
C TYR A 191 -14.38 -5.50 -26.81
N GLU A 192 -14.38 -5.67 -25.48
CA GLU A 192 -15.53 -5.44 -24.60
C GLU A 192 -15.13 -4.40 -23.55
N THR A 193 -15.98 -3.40 -23.35
CA THR A 193 -15.77 -2.36 -22.34
C THR A 193 -16.94 -2.34 -21.35
N ALA A 194 -16.64 -1.98 -20.11
CA ALA A 194 -17.63 -1.74 -19.07
C ALA A 194 -17.53 -0.29 -18.59
N GLN A 195 -18.68 0.39 -18.52
CA GLN A 195 -18.72 1.74 -17.98
C GLN A 195 -18.76 1.69 -16.44
N CYS A 196 -17.85 2.42 -15.80
CA CYS A 196 -17.65 2.40 -14.35
C CYS A 196 -17.33 3.81 -13.84
N SER A 197 -17.30 3.98 -12.52
CA SER A 197 -16.78 5.20 -11.89
C SER A 197 -15.42 4.94 -11.23
N LEU A 198 -14.53 5.95 -11.27
CA LEU A 198 -13.21 5.92 -10.64
C LEU A 198 -13.00 7.19 -9.82
N ALA A 199 -12.60 7.06 -8.56
CA ALA A 199 -12.33 8.19 -7.69
C ALA A 199 -10.90 8.73 -7.88
N ILE A 200 -10.76 10.04 -8.08
CA ILE A 200 -9.48 10.76 -8.03
C ILE A 200 -9.50 11.63 -6.77
N TYR A 201 -9.21 11.01 -5.63
CA TYR A 201 -9.41 11.62 -4.31
C TYR A 201 -8.54 12.85 -4.07
N GLN A 202 -7.34 12.93 -4.69
CA GLN A 202 -6.46 14.09 -4.58
C GLN A 202 -7.10 15.36 -5.15
N LEU A 203 -8.04 15.20 -6.09
CA LEU A 203 -8.80 16.29 -6.71
C LEU A 203 -10.23 16.40 -6.18
N LEU A 204 -10.65 15.50 -5.28
CA LEU A 204 -12.05 15.36 -4.83
C LEU A 204 -13.02 15.17 -6.00
N GLU A 205 -12.57 14.47 -7.04
CA GLU A 205 -13.34 14.19 -8.24
C GLU A 205 -13.71 12.70 -8.32
N GLU A 206 -14.84 12.43 -8.98
CA GLU A 206 -15.20 11.10 -9.47
C GLU A 206 -15.36 11.17 -10.99
N CYS A 207 -14.76 10.20 -11.68
CA CYS A 207 -14.71 10.16 -13.13
C CYS A 207 -15.52 8.98 -13.66
N LEU A 208 -16.36 9.24 -14.65
CA LEU A 208 -16.98 8.20 -15.47
C LEU A 208 -15.94 7.71 -16.48
N ILE A 209 -15.72 6.40 -16.51
CA ILE A 209 -14.70 5.76 -17.34
C ILE A 209 -15.29 4.62 -18.16
N ASN A 210 -14.68 4.33 -19.31
CA ASN A 210 -14.81 3.04 -19.99
C ASN A 210 -13.60 2.19 -19.63
N PHE A 211 -13.84 1.10 -18.90
CA PHE A 211 -12.83 0.12 -18.55
C PHE A 211 -12.80 -0.99 -19.61
N LEU A 212 -11.62 -1.30 -20.15
CA LEU A 212 -11.47 -2.40 -21.10
C LEU A 212 -11.50 -3.75 -20.38
N VAL A 213 -12.57 -4.52 -20.59
CA VAL A 213 -12.77 -5.85 -20.01
C VAL A 213 -12.06 -6.92 -20.84
N LYS A 214 -12.19 -6.83 -22.17
CA LYS A 214 -11.61 -7.79 -23.11
C LYS A 214 -11.03 -7.06 -24.31
N GLY A 215 -9.91 -7.58 -24.83
CA GLY A 215 -9.23 -7.04 -26.00
C GLY A 215 -7.80 -6.66 -25.68
N GLU A 216 -6.89 -6.89 -26.63
CA GLU A 216 -5.46 -6.62 -26.45
C GLU A 216 -4.96 -5.47 -27.33
N VAL A 217 -5.78 -5.02 -28.28
CA VAL A 217 -5.40 -4.00 -29.25
C VAL A 217 -6.38 -2.83 -29.20
N ILE A 218 -5.86 -1.66 -28.83
CA ILE A 218 -6.62 -0.41 -28.76
C ILE A 218 -6.17 0.51 -29.88
N SER A 219 -7.13 1.07 -30.62
CA SER A 219 -6.89 1.99 -31.73
C SER A 219 -7.36 3.40 -31.38
N GLY A 220 -6.88 4.41 -32.11
CA GLY A 220 -7.37 5.79 -31.94
C GLY A 220 -6.72 6.57 -30.79
N TYR A 221 -5.66 6.04 -30.19
CA TYR A 221 -4.89 6.70 -29.14
C TYR A 221 -3.40 6.73 -29.46
N LYS A 222 -2.74 7.81 -29.04
CA LYS A 222 -1.28 7.94 -29.07
C LYS A 222 -0.74 8.29 -27.70
N VAL A 223 0.45 7.77 -27.41
CA VAL A 223 1.18 8.02 -26.17
C VAL A 223 1.49 9.51 -26.03
N ILE A 224 1.36 10.01 -24.80
CA ILE A 224 1.79 11.35 -24.38
C ILE A 224 3.03 11.20 -23.49
N LEU A 225 2.91 10.45 -22.39
CA LEU A 225 3.91 10.34 -21.33
C LEU A 225 3.92 8.93 -20.72
N HIS A 226 5.05 8.57 -20.11
CA HIS A 226 5.22 7.36 -19.31
C HIS A 226 5.71 7.72 -17.92
N TYR A 227 5.15 7.07 -16.91
CA TYR A 227 5.58 7.14 -15.51
C TYR A 227 5.89 5.73 -15.02
N SER A 228 7.03 5.57 -14.34
CA SER A 228 7.40 4.33 -13.67
C SER A 228 7.18 4.43 -12.17
N ASN A 229 7.11 3.28 -11.49
CA ASN A 229 6.88 3.17 -10.05
C ASN A 229 5.57 3.83 -9.60
N VAL A 230 4.54 3.80 -10.43
CA VAL A 230 3.18 4.23 -10.09
C VAL A 230 2.51 3.12 -9.31
N GLU A 231 2.00 3.45 -8.13
CA GLU A 231 1.57 2.43 -7.18
C GLU A 231 0.28 1.71 -7.61
N HIS A 232 -0.70 2.47 -8.08
CA HIS A 232 -1.99 1.95 -8.50
C HIS A 232 -2.60 2.81 -9.62
N MET A 233 -3.62 2.27 -10.30
CA MET A 233 -4.19 2.83 -11.53
C MET A 233 -4.82 4.22 -11.32
N GLU A 234 -5.34 4.51 -10.13
CA GLU A 234 -5.96 5.79 -9.79
C GLU A 234 -4.94 6.94 -9.75
N ILE A 235 -3.68 6.68 -9.37
CA ILE A 235 -2.59 7.67 -9.54
C ILE A 235 -2.31 7.91 -11.02
N CYS A 236 -2.39 6.86 -11.85
CA CYS A 236 -2.24 7.01 -13.30
C CYS A 236 -3.35 7.90 -13.88
N ALA A 237 -4.61 7.68 -13.45
CA ALA A 237 -5.74 8.52 -13.81
C ALA A 237 -5.57 9.97 -13.31
N TYR A 238 -5.06 10.17 -12.10
CA TYR A 238 -4.69 11.49 -11.56
C TYR A 238 -3.69 12.20 -12.48
N TYR A 239 -2.61 11.54 -12.92
CA TYR A 239 -1.65 12.13 -13.85
C TYR A 239 -2.29 12.51 -15.18
N CYS A 240 -3.21 11.68 -15.71
CA CYS A 240 -3.96 12.03 -16.90
C CYS A 240 -4.82 13.29 -16.68
N ARG A 241 -5.51 13.35 -15.55
CA ARG A 241 -6.37 14.47 -15.19
C ARG A 241 -5.60 15.78 -15.05
N MET A 242 -4.38 15.74 -14.54
CA MET A 242 -3.46 16.88 -14.49
C MET A 242 -2.96 17.32 -15.89
N ASN A 243 -3.00 16.44 -16.89
CA ASN A 243 -2.62 16.70 -18.29
C ASN A 243 -3.83 16.78 -19.23
N TRP A 244 -5.03 16.98 -18.67
CA TRP A 244 -6.28 16.95 -19.43
C TRP A 244 -6.39 18.12 -20.41
N ASP A 245 -6.11 19.34 -19.97
CA ASP A 245 -6.34 20.53 -20.79
C ASP A 245 -5.21 20.78 -21.80
N GLU A 246 -3.96 20.75 -21.33
CA GLU A 246 -2.79 21.06 -22.16
C GLU A 246 -2.53 19.98 -23.20
N ASP A 247 -2.56 18.72 -22.76
CA ASP A 247 -2.12 17.59 -23.56
C ASP A 247 -3.26 16.75 -24.14
N ARG A 248 -4.51 17.07 -23.75
CA ARG A 248 -5.73 16.33 -24.10
C ARG A 248 -5.62 14.86 -23.72
N CYS A 249 -5.07 14.58 -22.54
CA CYS A 249 -5.09 13.23 -22.00
C CYS A 249 -6.53 12.80 -21.80
N GLY A 250 -6.89 11.64 -22.35
CA GLY A 250 -8.25 11.08 -22.27
C GLY A 250 -8.27 9.58 -21.97
N ALA A 251 -7.11 8.93 -21.90
CA ALA A 251 -7.01 7.53 -21.53
C ALA A 251 -5.68 7.22 -20.87
N VAL A 252 -5.64 6.15 -20.08
CA VAL A 252 -4.42 5.64 -19.47
C VAL A 252 -4.34 4.13 -19.58
N SER A 253 -3.11 3.61 -19.56
CA SER A 253 -2.84 2.21 -19.26
C SER A 253 -1.97 2.07 -18.02
N PHE A 254 -2.23 1.04 -17.24
CA PHE A 254 -1.47 0.70 -16.04
C PHE A 254 -1.06 -0.76 -16.08
N LEU A 255 0.25 -1.00 -16.19
CA LEU A 255 0.84 -2.33 -16.17
C LEU A 255 1.20 -2.72 -14.73
N ILE A 256 0.38 -3.62 -14.17
CA ILE A 256 0.44 -3.97 -12.74
C ILE A 256 1.81 -4.55 -12.35
N SER A 257 2.38 -5.48 -13.14
CA SER A 257 3.64 -6.15 -12.79
C SER A 257 4.86 -5.23 -12.79
N GLU A 258 4.86 -4.20 -13.61
CA GLU A 258 5.99 -3.26 -13.71
C GLU A 258 5.70 -1.93 -12.98
N ARG A 259 4.48 -1.75 -12.43
CA ARG A 259 4.03 -0.47 -11.85
C ARG A 259 4.24 0.70 -12.81
N ASN A 260 3.95 0.46 -14.10
CA ASN A 260 4.18 1.41 -15.18
C ASN A 260 2.83 2.00 -15.65
N CYS A 261 2.79 3.33 -15.72
CA CYS A 261 1.64 4.10 -16.16
C CYS A 261 1.96 4.77 -17.51
N THR A 262 1.03 4.70 -18.45
CA THR A 262 1.13 5.41 -19.73
C THR A 262 -0.09 6.28 -19.94
N LEU A 263 0.14 7.54 -20.33
CA LEU A 263 -0.91 8.51 -20.65
C LEU A 263 -1.13 8.58 -22.16
N TYR A 264 -2.40 8.70 -22.57
CA TYR A 264 -2.77 8.71 -23.97
C TYR A 264 -3.73 9.86 -24.31
N LYS A 265 -3.59 10.38 -25.54
CA LYS A 265 -4.56 11.31 -26.16
C LYS A 265 -5.19 10.68 -27.39
N PHE A 266 -6.40 11.10 -27.69
CA PHE A 266 -7.09 10.70 -28.92
C PHE A 266 -6.32 11.14 -30.18
N THR A 267 -6.34 10.30 -31.20
CA THR A 267 -5.73 10.55 -32.51
C THR A 267 -6.58 9.95 -33.63
N HIS A 268 -6.62 10.64 -34.77
CA HIS A 268 -7.30 10.17 -35.98
C HIS A 268 -6.37 9.33 -36.89
N ASP A 269 -5.15 9.03 -36.45
CA ASP A 269 -4.24 8.14 -37.21
C ASP A 269 -4.68 6.69 -36.98
N GLU A 270 -5.36 6.11 -37.96
CA GLU A 270 -5.84 4.71 -37.95
C GLU A 270 -4.72 3.67 -37.79
N ARG A 271 -3.45 4.07 -38.00
CA ARG A 271 -2.28 3.21 -37.78
C ARG A 271 -1.83 3.19 -36.32
N ALA A 272 -2.29 4.14 -35.50
CA ALA A 272 -1.99 4.18 -34.08
C ALA A 272 -2.73 3.05 -33.37
N LYS A 273 -1.99 1.98 -33.10
CA LYS A 273 -2.47 0.79 -32.39
C LYS A 273 -1.58 0.54 -31.17
N ILE A 274 -2.21 0.44 -30.02
CA ILE A 274 -1.60 0.08 -28.75
C ILE A 274 -1.83 -1.41 -28.56
N ARG A 275 -0.76 -2.16 -28.30
CA ARG A 275 -0.85 -3.58 -27.92
C ARG A 275 -0.60 -3.66 -26.42
N LEU A 276 -1.63 -4.00 -25.67
CA LEU A 276 -1.56 -4.15 -24.22
C LEU A 276 -0.81 -5.43 -23.86
N LYS A 277 0.01 -5.35 -22.82
CA LYS A 277 0.66 -6.51 -22.20
C LYS A 277 -0.32 -7.26 -21.29
N LYS A 278 0.11 -8.45 -20.84
CA LYS A 278 -0.74 -9.44 -20.13
C LYS A 278 -1.51 -8.95 -18.91
N ASN A 279 -1.15 -7.91 -18.20
CA ASN A 279 -1.83 -7.49 -16.96
C ASN A 279 -1.84 -5.96 -16.95
N GLU A 280 -1.94 -5.43 -18.16
CA GLU A 280 -2.05 -4.02 -18.44
C GLU A 280 -3.52 -3.67 -18.53
N ARG A 281 -3.98 -2.84 -17.61
CA ARG A 281 -5.34 -2.33 -17.60
C ARG A 281 -5.39 -1.07 -18.44
N PHE A 282 -6.47 -0.88 -19.19
CA PHE A 282 -6.69 0.33 -19.98
C PHE A 282 -8.03 0.93 -19.59
N ILE A 283 -8.04 2.24 -19.33
CA ILE A 283 -9.25 3.00 -19.09
C ILE A 283 -9.27 4.23 -19.99
N GLU A 284 -10.42 4.50 -20.56
CA GLU A 284 -10.75 5.80 -21.15
C GLU A 284 -11.51 6.61 -20.11
N ILE A 285 -11.09 7.85 -19.89
CA ILE A 285 -11.77 8.78 -19.01
C ILE A 285 -12.73 9.60 -19.88
N ILE A 286 -14.03 9.48 -19.61
CA ILE A 286 -15.09 10.15 -20.39
C ILE A 286 -15.30 11.56 -19.86
N THR A 287 -15.53 11.67 -18.55
CA THR A 287 -15.78 12.94 -17.86
C THR A 287 -15.53 12.79 -16.38
N CYS A 288 -15.21 13.89 -15.70
CA CYS A 288 -15.02 13.95 -14.25
C CYS A 288 -15.88 15.05 -13.66
N TYR A 289 -16.38 14.83 -12.45
CA TYR A 289 -17.25 15.75 -11.74
C TYR A 289 -16.82 15.89 -10.28
N ASP A 290 -17.22 17.02 -9.67
CA ASP A 290 -17.04 17.26 -8.24
C ASP A 290 -17.72 16.15 -7.43
N ASP A 291 -16.95 15.44 -6.60
CA ASP A 291 -17.47 14.42 -5.69
C ASP A 291 -17.57 14.99 -4.27
N ARG A 292 -18.59 15.85 -4.08
CA ARG A 292 -18.98 16.41 -2.77
C ARG A 292 -17.80 17.06 -2.06
N SER A 293 -17.05 17.91 -2.78
CA SER A 293 -15.86 18.56 -2.22
C SER A 293 -16.19 19.38 -0.96
N ASN A 294 -17.38 19.99 -0.92
CA ASN A 294 -17.89 20.70 0.25
C ASN A 294 -18.02 19.82 1.51
N GLU A 295 -18.28 18.52 1.36
CA GLU A 295 -18.36 17.54 2.45
C GLU A 295 -16.97 17.04 2.86
N ARG A 296 -16.02 16.99 1.91
CA ARG A 296 -14.73 16.30 2.02
C ARG A 296 -13.52 17.18 2.30
N LEU A 297 -13.53 18.45 1.91
CA LEU A 297 -12.41 19.40 2.04
C LEU A 297 -11.85 19.57 3.46
N GLN A 298 -12.64 19.24 4.48
CA GLN A 298 -12.28 19.39 5.89
C GLN A 298 -12.03 18.04 6.60
N ASN A 299 -12.04 16.94 5.85
CA ASN A 299 -11.68 15.62 6.35
C ASN A 299 -10.16 15.55 6.56
N ALA A 300 -9.75 14.59 7.40
CA ALA A 300 -8.34 14.21 7.45
C ALA A 300 -7.94 13.52 6.14
N SER A 301 -6.64 13.42 5.88
CA SER A 301 -6.11 12.63 4.77
C SER A 301 -6.68 11.20 4.82
N PRO A 302 -7.07 10.62 3.68
CA PRO A 302 -7.51 9.23 3.65
C PRO A 302 -6.43 8.28 4.16
N LEU A 303 -6.85 7.23 4.84
CA LEU A 303 -6.00 6.21 5.43
C LEU A 303 -5.92 4.99 4.51
N ARG A 304 -4.74 4.39 4.42
CA ARG A 304 -4.55 3.08 3.81
C ARG A 304 -4.94 2.00 4.80
N TYR A 305 -5.86 1.12 4.43
CA TYR A 305 -6.27 -0.02 5.25
C TYR A 305 -6.11 -1.31 4.44
N TYR A 306 -5.44 -2.29 5.04
CA TYR A 306 -5.28 -3.62 4.45
C TYR A 306 -6.44 -4.53 4.89
N PHE A 307 -7.19 -5.06 3.92
CA PHE A 307 -8.28 -6.01 4.13
C PHE A 307 -7.76 -7.45 4.00
N PRO A 308 -7.57 -8.18 5.11
CA PRO A 308 -6.85 -9.45 5.08
C PRO A 308 -7.55 -10.56 4.31
N LYS A 309 -8.88 -10.49 4.23
CA LYS A 309 -9.69 -11.51 3.55
C LYS A 309 -9.60 -11.40 2.04
N THR A 310 -9.51 -10.18 1.51
CA THR A 310 -9.39 -9.93 0.07
C THR A 310 -7.95 -9.73 -0.38
N GLU A 311 -7.01 -9.58 0.55
CA GLU A 311 -5.59 -9.27 0.28
C GLU A 311 -5.41 -7.97 -0.52
N ASP A 312 -6.27 -6.97 -0.24
CA ASP A 312 -6.22 -5.66 -0.89
C ASP A 312 -5.83 -4.56 0.10
N VAL A 313 -5.17 -3.52 -0.39
CA VAL A 313 -5.07 -2.23 0.29
C VAL A 313 -6.12 -1.29 -0.28
N CYS A 314 -6.90 -0.68 0.60
CA CYS A 314 -7.90 0.30 0.23
C CYS A 314 -7.59 1.66 0.82
N ILE A 315 -7.99 2.69 0.08
CA ILE A 315 -7.97 4.07 0.55
C ILE A 315 -9.32 4.38 1.19
N VAL A 316 -9.29 4.66 2.50
CA VAL A 316 -10.48 4.88 3.32
C VAL A 316 -10.50 6.30 3.86
N GLU A 317 -11.55 7.04 3.52
CA GLU A 317 -11.73 8.42 3.96
C GLU A 317 -12.78 8.52 5.08
N PHE A 318 -12.46 9.24 6.15
CA PHE A 318 -13.36 9.46 7.27
C PHE A 318 -13.95 10.87 7.25
N TYR A 319 -15.28 10.96 7.39
CA TYR A 319 -16.01 12.21 7.31
C TYR A 319 -16.11 12.92 8.65
N LYS A 320 -15.82 14.22 8.64
CA LYS A 320 -16.01 15.12 9.79
C LYS A 320 -17.45 15.61 9.91
N GLN A 321 -18.13 15.79 8.78
CA GLN A 321 -19.50 16.27 8.75
C GLN A 321 -20.50 15.19 9.16
N ARG A 322 -21.66 15.63 9.66
CA ARG A 322 -22.73 14.72 10.11
C ARG A 322 -23.88 14.59 9.12
N MET A 323 -24.04 15.56 8.23
CA MET A 323 -25.08 15.54 7.21
C MET A 323 -24.41 15.25 5.88
N LEU A 324 -24.65 14.07 5.32
CA LEU A 324 -23.94 13.58 4.15
C LEU A 324 -24.93 13.30 3.02
N SER A 325 -24.55 13.63 1.79
CA SER A 325 -25.36 13.37 0.61
C SER A 325 -24.90 12.11 -0.14
N SER A 326 -25.78 11.59 -0.99
CA SER A 326 -25.51 10.49 -1.94
C SER A 326 -25.31 9.11 -1.30
N TRP A 327 -26.03 8.82 -0.20
CA TRP A 327 -25.90 7.56 0.53
C TRP A 327 -27.24 6.87 0.71
N GLN A 328 -27.31 5.61 0.28
CA GLN A 328 -28.43 4.72 0.57
C GLN A 328 -27.99 3.61 1.51
N ILE A 329 -28.80 3.34 2.53
CA ILE A 329 -28.58 2.24 3.46
C ILE A 329 -28.84 0.92 2.72
N ILE A 330 -27.84 0.04 2.71
CA ILE A 330 -27.97 -1.35 2.24
C ILE A 330 -28.56 -2.20 3.36
N ASP A 331 -27.95 -2.10 4.55
CA ASP A 331 -28.35 -2.84 5.74
C ASP A 331 -28.33 -1.93 6.97
N GLY A 332 -29.46 -1.93 7.68
CA GLY A 332 -29.79 -1.01 8.76
C GLY A 332 -29.20 -1.37 10.11
N THR A 333 -28.67 -2.58 10.33
CA THR A 333 -27.86 -2.88 11.53
C THR A 333 -27.19 -4.24 11.38
N THR A 334 -25.91 -4.25 11.02
CA THR A 334 -25.07 -5.42 11.29
C THR A 334 -24.45 -5.25 12.67
N ASN A 335 -24.53 -6.28 13.52
CA ASN A 335 -23.75 -6.28 14.77
C ASN A 335 -22.27 -6.37 14.38
N ALA A 336 -21.51 -5.32 14.69
CA ALA A 336 -20.06 -5.28 14.52
C ALA A 336 -19.39 -5.05 15.87
N SER A 337 -18.40 -5.89 16.19
CA SER A 337 -17.66 -5.82 17.45
C SER A 337 -16.72 -4.61 17.55
N SER A 338 -16.26 -4.10 16.40
CA SER A 338 -15.31 -3.00 16.26
C SER A 338 -15.53 -2.23 14.97
N LEU A 339 -14.82 -1.10 14.82
CA LEU A 339 -14.79 -0.32 13.59
C LEU A 339 -14.23 -1.17 12.43
N GLN A 340 -13.15 -1.92 12.70
CA GLN A 340 -12.53 -2.82 11.74
C GLN A 340 -13.53 -3.87 11.24
N ASP A 341 -14.25 -4.54 12.14
CA ASP A 341 -15.29 -5.51 11.79
C ASP A 341 -16.41 -4.87 10.93
N CYS A 342 -16.76 -3.60 11.19
CA CYS A 342 -17.70 -2.86 10.35
C CYS A 342 -17.15 -2.57 8.94
N MET A 343 -15.86 -2.22 8.83
CA MET A 343 -15.17 -2.05 7.54
C MET A 343 -15.13 -3.36 6.76
N GLU A 344 -14.73 -4.47 7.40
CA GLU A 344 -14.69 -5.81 6.80
C GLU A 344 -16.09 -6.22 6.28
N LYS A 345 -17.14 -5.95 7.06
CA LYS A 345 -18.53 -6.20 6.63
C LYS A 345 -18.92 -5.37 5.41
N CYS A 346 -18.44 -4.14 5.27
CA CYS A 346 -18.66 -3.36 4.06
C CYS A 346 -17.91 -3.97 2.88
N ARG A 347 -16.63 -4.29 3.05
CA ARG A 347 -15.82 -4.94 2.00
C ARG A 347 -16.47 -6.24 1.52
N ASP A 348 -16.98 -7.05 2.44
CA ASP A 348 -17.70 -8.30 2.15
C ASP A 348 -19.04 -8.08 1.41
N ASN A 349 -19.61 -6.87 1.47
CA ASN A 349 -20.86 -6.49 0.81
C ASN A 349 -20.63 -5.55 -0.39
N GLU A 350 -19.38 -5.33 -0.80
CA GLU A 350 -19.08 -4.58 -2.02
C GLU A 350 -19.69 -5.30 -3.23
N VAL A 351 -19.50 -6.63 -3.32
CA VAL A 351 -20.18 -7.48 -4.29
C VAL A 351 -21.10 -8.44 -3.51
N PRO A 352 -22.42 -8.47 -3.77
CA PRO A 352 -23.13 -7.84 -4.89
C PRO A 352 -23.79 -6.48 -4.55
N ASN A 353 -23.75 -6.03 -3.29
CA ASN A 353 -24.64 -4.96 -2.83
C ASN A 353 -24.11 -3.54 -3.07
N GLY A 354 -22.88 -3.40 -3.58
CA GLY A 354 -22.25 -2.12 -3.86
C GLY A 354 -21.85 -1.33 -2.62
N CYS A 355 -21.53 -2.00 -1.51
CA CYS A 355 -21.09 -1.28 -0.30
C CYS A 355 -19.79 -0.53 -0.54
N THR A 356 -19.84 0.79 -0.32
CA THR A 356 -18.68 1.69 -0.44
C THR A 356 -18.54 2.61 0.77
N ALA A 357 -19.46 2.57 1.73
CA ALA A 357 -19.35 3.33 2.96
C ALA A 357 -20.02 2.65 4.15
N PHE A 358 -19.65 3.09 5.35
CA PHE A 358 -20.11 2.55 6.61
C PHE A 358 -20.25 3.65 7.67
N ASN A 359 -21.13 3.44 8.65
CA ASN A 359 -21.25 4.29 9.84
C ASN A 359 -21.24 3.44 11.10
N PHE A 360 -20.18 3.56 11.90
CA PHE A 360 -19.97 2.77 13.11
C PHE A 360 -20.07 3.64 14.36
N SER A 361 -20.97 3.28 15.28
CA SER A 361 -21.17 4.01 16.54
C SER A 361 -20.45 3.37 17.72
N LYS A 362 -20.16 4.15 18.77
CA LYS A 362 -19.66 3.60 20.06
C LYS A 362 -20.58 2.55 20.67
N LYS A 363 -21.88 2.56 20.34
CA LYS A 363 -22.86 1.53 20.73
C LYS A 363 -22.76 0.24 19.91
N ARG A 364 -21.71 0.08 19.09
CA ARG A 364 -21.43 -1.09 18.24
C ARG A 364 -22.49 -1.33 17.15
N MET A 365 -23.23 -0.30 16.79
CA MET A 365 -24.11 -0.33 15.61
C MET A 365 -23.29 -0.02 14.37
N CYS A 366 -23.36 -0.89 13.36
CA CYS A 366 -22.74 -0.72 12.05
C CYS A 366 -23.83 -0.66 10.97
N PHE A 367 -23.83 0.42 10.20
CA PHE A 367 -24.68 0.61 9.04
C PHE A 367 -23.82 0.58 7.78
N LEU A 368 -24.30 -0.09 6.74
CA LEU A 368 -23.61 -0.22 5.45
C LEU A 368 -24.34 0.59 4.39
N PHE A 369 -23.59 1.23 3.51
CA PHE A 369 -24.12 2.16 2.52
C PHE A 369 -23.53 1.89 1.14
N ARG A 370 -24.37 2.07 0.13
CA ARG A 370 -23.95 2.25 -1.26
C ARG A 370 -24.12 3.71 -1.65
N LYS A 371 -23.29 4.14 -2.61
CA LYS A 371 -23.40 5.47 -3.20
C LYS A 371 -24.61 5.49 -4.13
N GLU A 372 -25.50 6.47 -3.94
CA GLU A 372 -26.69 6.63 -4.79
C GLU A 372 -27.11 8.10 -4.87
N SER A 373 -27.17 8.62 -6.09
CA SER A 373 -27.57 10.02 -6.35
C SER A 373 -29.06 10.26 -6.10
N GLY A 374 -29.41 11.48 -5.68
CA GLY A 374 -30.80 11.87 -5.46
C GLY A 374 -31.43 11.36 -4.16
N THR A 375 -30.63 10.74 -3.28
CA THR A 375 -31.04 10.33 -1.93
C THR A 375 -31.19 11.53 -0.98
N SER A 376 -32.04 11.38 0.04
CA SER A 376 -32.13 12.36 1.12
C SER A 376 -30.84 12.42 1.93
N LEU A 377 -30.52 13.59 2.48
CA LEU A 377 -29.37 13.74 3.37
C LEU A 377 -29.43 12.73 4.53
N TYR A 378 -28.33 12.02 4.75
CA TYR A 378 -28.16 11.11 5.86
C TYR A 378 -27.53 11.83 7.04
N ALA A 379 -28.17 11.73 8.21
CA ALA A 379 -27.62 12.20 9.48
C ALA A 379 -26.85 11.06 10.16
N THR A 380 -25.55 11.23 10.34
CA THR A 380 -24.73 10.24 11.04
C THR A 380 -25.22 10.04 12.48
N LEU A 381 -25.08 8.80 12.97
CA LEU A 381 -25.45 8.44 14.33
C LEU A 381 -24.72 9.31 15.37
N SER A 382 -25.32 9.45 16.55
CA SER A 382 -24.63 10.10 17.68
C SER A 382 -23.39 9.31 18.07
N GLU A 383 -22.26 10.02 18.24
CA GLU A 383 -20.97 9.40 18.61
C GLU A 383 -20.57 8.23 17.68
N SER A 384 -20.69 8.46 16.38
CA SER A 384 -20.23 7.54 15.35
C SER A 384 -19.15 8.14 14.46
N VAL A 385 -18.51 7.26 13.71
CA VAL A 385 -17.58 7.57 12.64
C VAL A 385 -18.20 7.08 11.33
N PHE A 386 -18.25 7.97 10.34
CA PHE A 386 -18.64 7.62 8.98
C PHE A 386 -17.39 7.52 8.13
N GLY A 387 -17.21 6.40 7.42
CA GLY A 387 -16.09 6.17 6.52
C GLY A 387 -16.56 5.72 5.14
N GLN A 388 -15.82 6.14 4.12
CA GLN A 388 -16.00 5.73 2.73
C GLN A 388 -14.75 4.98 2.27
N ILE A 389 -14.93 3.80 1.71
CA ILE A 389 -13.89 3.08 0.96
C ILE A 389 -13.90 3.69 -0.45
N LEU A 390 -12.86 4.44 -0.80
CA LEU A 390 -12.79 5.17 -2.07
C LEU A 390 -12.49 4.22 -3.24
N PHE A 391 -11.47 3.37 -3.06
CA PHE A 391 -11.09 2.31 -3.99
C PHE A 391 -10.11 1.37 -3.27
N CYS A 392 -9.87 0.22 -3.90
CA CYS A 392 -8.95 -0.81 -3.43
C CYS A 392 -8.05 -1.28 -4.56
N PHE A 393 -6.83 -1.68 -4.24
CA PHE A 393 -5.89 -2.26 -5.18
C PHE A 393 -5.15 -3.44 -4.54
N PRO A 394 -4.70 -4.42 -5.36
CA PRO A 394 -3.91 -5.53 -4.87
C PRO A 394 -2.62 -5.02 -4.22
N GLY A 395 -2.37 -5.46 -3.00
CA GLY A 395 -1.21 -5.03 -2.23
C GLY A 395 -1.01 -5.92 -1.02
N ASP A 396 0.12 -5.76 -0.36
CA ASP A 396 0.35 -6.40 0.92
C ASP A 396 0.16 -5.40 2.06
N VAL A 397 0.12 -5.93 3.27
CA VAL A 397 0.01 -5.14 4.49
C VAL A 397 1.10 -4.08 4.67
N THR A 398 2.25 -4.20 4.02
CA THR A 398 3.30 -3.18 4.08
C THR A 398 3.00 -2.00 3.18
N ASP A 399 2.15 -2.17 2.17
CA ASP A 399 1.67 -1.07 1.32
C ASP A 399 0.78 -0.07 2.08
N ILE A 400 0.36 -0.36 3.32
CA ILE A 400 -0.27 0.65 4.19
C ILE A 400 0.72 1.69 4.71
N LEU A 401 2.02 1.43 4.55
CA LEU A 401 3.12 2.30 4.97
C LEU A 401 3.78 3.04 3.80
N ASN A 402 3.23 2.92 2.59
CA ASN A 402 3.76 3.48 1.34
C ASN A 402 3.06 4.76 0.89
#